data_AF-A0A2E7Z4J3-F1
#
_entry.id   AF-A0A2E7Z4J3-F1
#
_cell.length_a   1.000
_cell.length_b   1.000
_cell.length_c   1.000
_cell.angle_alpha   90.00
_cell.angle_beta   90.00
_cell.angle_gamma   90.00
#
_symmetry.space_group_name_H-M   'P 1'
#
loop_
_entity.id
_entity.type
_entity.pdbx_description
1 polymer ?
#
loop_
_entity_poly.entity_id
_entity_poly.type
_entity_poly.pdbx_seq_one_letter_code
_entity_poly.pdbx_strand_id
1 'polypeptide(L)'
;MASRIPFALIGPRALPAGATVVFFAVLITVLLLSSVSCVREEDLSLEQRAHQLAGELMCPVCDGQTIDGSSAQISQDMRAKVRERLDAGDTNAEIKDYFVVRYGSEILAAPERSGFNLLAWIVPVVIVIGGFGIALITIKNMRKSATQMPPTSAELASASESEDDLTDYLAQVDRDLGIAPKTKTQSKPNASDEAKS
;
A
#
# COMPACT_ATOMS: atom_id res chain seq x y z
N MET A 1 -30.69 24.00 -49.11
CA MET A 1 -29.72 22.95 -48.78
C MET A 1 -29.14 23.27 -47.40
N ALA A 2 -29.72 22.68 -46.35
CA ALA A 2 -29.29 22.86 -44.97
C ALA A 2 -28.79 21.50 -44.47
N SER A 3 -27.46 21.32 -44.43
CA SER A 3 -26.87 20.08 -43.92
C SER A 3 -26.49 20.26 -42.46
N ARG A 4 -27.07 19.40 -41.64
CA ARG A 4 -27.03 19.39 -40.18
C ARG A 4 -25.65 18.89 -39.71
N ILE A 5 -25.04 19.60 -38.77
CA ILE A 5 -23.85 19.16 -38.04
C ILE A 5 -24.31 18.19 -36.95
N PRO A 6 -23.84 16.92 -36.90
CA PRO A 6 -24.09 16.07 -35.76
C PRO A 6 -23.10 16.43 -34.64
N PHE A 7 -23.69 17.08 -33.65
CA PHE A 7 -23.24 17.27 -32.28
C PHE A 7 -22.86 15.91 -31.66
N ALA A 8 -21.56 15.58 -31.61
CA ALA A 8 -21.04 14.39 -30.91
C ALA A 8 -20.30 14.81 -29.64
N LEU A 9 -21.10 15.09 -28.62
CA LEU A 9 -20.89 14.83 -27.20
C LEU A 9 -19.46 14.41 -26.78
N ILE A 10 -18.63 15.39 -26.41
CA ILE A 10 -17.57 15.19 -25.41
C ILE A 10 -18.28 15.02 -24.06
N GLY A 11 -18.62 13.77 -23.73
CA GLY A 11 -19.09 13.42 -22.40
C GLY A 11 -17.95 13.60 -21.39
N PRO A 12 -18.19 14.24 -20.23
CA PRO A 12 -17.20 14.31 -19.17
C PRO A 12 -16.93 12.87 -18.74
N ARG A 13 -15.68 12.42 -18.86
CA ARG A 13 -15.23 11.17 -18.25
C ARG A 13 -15.35 11.36 -16.75
N ALA A 14 -16.48 10.93 -16.19
CA ALA A 14 -16.68 10.81 -14.77
C ALA A 14 -15.59 9.86 -14.24
N LEU A 15 -14.54 10.45 -13.67
CA LEU A 15 -13.54 9.71 -12.91
C LEU A 15 -14.27 9.05 -11.74
N PRO A 16 -13.98 7.77 -11.43
CA PRO A 16 -14.64 7.10 -10.33
C PRO A 16 -14.34 7.86 -9.03
N ALA A 17 -15.37 8.17 -8.24
CA ALA A 17 -15.27 8.96 -7.01
C ALA A 17 -14.23 8.43 -6.00
N GLY A 18 -13.82 7.17 -6.10
CA GLY A 18 -12.71 6.62 -5.29
C GLY A 18 -11.33 7.16 -5.67
N ALA A 19 -11.09 7.52 -6.94
CA ALA A 19 -9.79 8.01 -7.40
C ALA A 19 -9.50 9.44 -6.92
N THR A 20 -10.54 10.29 -6.81
CA THR A 20 -10.40 11.64 -6.25
C THR A 20 -10.17 11.60 -4.75
N VAL A 21 -10.88 10.74 -4.01
CA VAL A 21 -10.69 10.60 -2.55
C VAL A 21 -9.29 10.11 -2.21
N VAL A 22 -8.76 9.12 -2.94
CA VAL A 22 -7.38 8.64 -2.75
C VAL A 22 -6.36 9.72 -3.10
N PHE A 23 -6.57 10.47 -4.18
CA PHE A 23 -5.68 11.55 -4.58
C PHE A 23 -5.63 12.67 -3.53
N PHE A 24 -6.78 13.11 -3.01
CA PHE A 24 -6.85 14.11 -1.93
C PHE A 24 -6.26 13.58 -0.63
N ALA A 25 -6.48 12.31 -0.26
CA ALA A 25 -5.90 11.71 0.93
C ALA A 25 -4.36 11.65 0.85
N VAL A 26 -3.80 11.25 -0.30
CA VAL A 26 -2.35 11.24 -0.54
C VAL A 26 -1.80 12.67 -0.50
N LEU A 27 -2.48 13.63 -1.14
CA LEU A 27 -2.05 15.03 -1.20
C LEU A 27 -2.07 15.70 0.19
N ILE A 28 -3.08 15.42 1.02
CA ILE A 28 -3.17 15.86 2.41
C ILE A 28 -2.07 15.22 3.26
N THR A 29 -1.79 13.92 3.07
CA THR A 29 -0.73 13.22 3.80
C THR A 29 0.64 13.82 3.47
N VAL A 30 0.92 14.10 2.19
CA VAL A 30 2.16 14.76 1.74
C VAL A 30 2.29 16.19 2.29
N LEU A 31 1.20 16.97 2.31
CA LEU A 31 1.18 18.31 2.91
C LEU A 31 1.47 18.26 4.41
N LEU A 32 0.86 17.33 5.14
CA LEU A 32 1.08 17.16 6.59
C LEU A 32 2.53 16.75 6.90
N LEU A 33 3.12 15.84 6.11
CA LEU A 33 4.54 15.48 6.25
C LEU A 33 5.48 16.68 6.01
N SER A 34 5.09 17.63 5.14
CA SER A 34 5.92 18.80 4.81
C SER A 34 5.93 19.84 5.94
N SER A 35 4.81 20.02 6.65
CA SER A 35 4.69 21.02 7.73
C SER A 35 5.48 20.70 9.01
N VAL A 36 5.94 19.46 9.20
CA VAL A 36 6.70 19.05 10.39
C VAL A 36 8.14 19.61 10.41
N SER A 37 8.63 20.17 9.29
CA SER A 37 10.02 20.64 9.16
C SER A 37 10.29 22.05 9.70
N CYS A 38 9.31 22.74 10.29
CA CYS A 38 9.43 24.15 10.72
C CYS A 38 9.54 24.36 12.24
N VAL A 39 10.18 23.44 12.98
CA VAL A 39 10.66 23.77 14.33
C VAL A 39 12.05 24.39 14.17
N ARG A 40 12.18 25.68 14.46
CA ARG A 40 13.42 26.44 14.29
C ARG A 40 14.28 26.27 15.55
N GLU A 41 15.45 25.65 15.42
CA GLU A 41 16.41 25.38 16.52
C GLU A 41 17.05 26.64 17.15
N GLU A 42 16.68 27.83 16.68
CA GLU A 42 17.31 29.11 17.02
C GLU A 42 16.82 29.73 18.34
N ASP A 43 15.74 29.20 18.93
CA ASP A 43 15.20 29.66 20.21
C ASP A 43 15.78 28.91 21.44
N LEU A 44 16.71 27.97 21.23
CA LEU A 44 17.34 27.18 22.29
C LEU A 44 18.59 27.86 22.86
N SER A 45 18.82 27.74 24.16
CA SER A 45 20.07 28.17 24.77
C SER A 45 21.27 27.34 24.28
N LEU A 46 22.49 27.89 24.35
CA LEU A 46 23.70 27.17 23.93
C LEU A 46 23.89 25.85 24.68
N GLU A 47 23.59 25.82 25.98
CA GLU A 47 23.64 24.58 26.77
C GLU A 47 22.58 23.57 26.32
N GLN A 48 21.37 24.02 25.98
CA GLN A 48 20.33 23.12 25.46
C GLN A 48 20.72 22.54 24.10
N ARG A 49 21.31 23.36 23.22
CA ARG A 49 21.85 22.92 21.93
C ARG A 49 22.99 21.92 22.11
N ALA A 50 23.89 22.18 23.05
CA ALA A 50 25.00 21.28 23.36
C ALA A 50 24.49 19.92 23.86
N HIS A 51 23.49 19.91 24.74
CA HIS A 51 22.87 18.67 25.20
C HIS A 51 22.14 17.91 24.09
N GLN A 52 21.40 18.60 23.22
CA GLN A 52 20.76 17.96 22.06
C GLN A 52 21.78 17.33 21.12
N LEU A 53 22.81 18.07 20.72
CA LEU A 53 23.89 17.56 19.88
C LEU A 53 24.63 16.38 20.53
N ALA A 54 24.81 16.41 21.85
CA ALA A 54 25.41 15.29 22.58
C ALA A 54 24.54 14.02 22.59
N GLY A 55 23.21 14.17 22.49
CA GLY A 55 22.28 13.05 22.32
C GLY A 55 22.21 12.51 20.89
N GLU A 56 22.59 13.31 19.90
CA GLU A 56 22.56 12.93 18.49
C GLU A 56 23.88 12.31 17.98
N LEU A 57 24.95 12.43 18.76
CA LEU A 57 26.27 11.86 18.45
C LEU A 57 26.50 10.59 19.27
N MET A 58 26.87 9.50 18.61
CA MET A 58 27.24 8.22 19.21
C MET A 58 28.70 8.23 19.66
N CYS A 59 29.04 7.47 20.71
CA CYS A 59 30.42 7.28 21.11
C CYS A 59 31.06 6.17 20.27
N PRO A 60 32.19 6.41 19.57
CA PRO A 60 32.77 5.43 18.63
C PRO A 60 33.47 4.25 19.32
N VAL A 61 33.70 4.34 20.63
CA VAL A 61 34.39 3.31 21.44
C VAL A 61 33.50 2.73 22.53
N CYS A 62 32.27 3.22 22.68
CA CYS A 62 31.34 2.79 23.71
C CYS A 62 30.25 1.93 23.08
N ASP A 63 29.81 0.90 23.78
CA ASP A 63 28.81 -0.04 23.26
C ASP A 63 27.42 0.60 23.14
N GLY A 64 27.11 1.16 21.96
CA GLY A 64 25.77 1.63 21.59
C GLY A 64 25.26 2.81 22.43
N GLN A 65 26.15 3.62 22.98
CA GLN A 65 25.80 4.79 23.80
C GLN A 65 26.09 6.10 23.06
N THR A 66 25.26 7.11 23.33
CA THR A 66 25.51 8.48 22.87
C THR A 66 26.64 9.11 23.68
N ILE A 67 27.24 10.18 23.14
CA ILE A 67 28.25 10.92 23.87
C ILE A 67 27.68 11.55 25.13
N ASP A 68 26.38 11.86 25.22
CA ASP A 68 25.71 12.32 26.45
C ASP A 68 25.55 11.21 27.51
N GLY A 69 25.25 9.98 27.08
CA GLY A 69 24.98 8.85 27.98
C GLY A 69 26.23 8.14 28.53
N SER A 70 27.38 8.26 27.85
CA SER A 70 28.60 7.54 28.24
C SER A 70 29.57 8.39 29.08
N SER A 71 30.17 7.82 30.12
CA SER A 71 31.17 8.46 30.97
C SER A 71 32.62 8.33 30.46
N ALA A 72 32.83 7.73 29.29
CA ALA A 72 34.16 7.56 28.71
C ALA A 72 34.89 8.90 28.50
N GLN A 73 36.21 8.92 28.62
CA GLN A 73 37.03 10.12 28.45
C GLN A 73 36.79 10.77 27.07
N ILE A 74 36.70 9.96 26.02
CA ILE A 74 36.43 10.44 24.65
C ILE A 74 35.09 11.17 24.54
N SER A 75 34.06 10.71 25.26
CA SER A 75 32.74 11.34 25.27
C SER A 75 32.81 12.72 25.94
N GLN A 76 33.60 12.86 27.01
CA GLN A 76 33.82 14.14 27.67
C GLN A 76 34.56 15.13 26.75
N ASP A 77 35.61 14.65 26.07
CA ASP A 77 36.38 15.46 25.12
C ASP A 77 35.52 15.90 23.93
N MET A 78 34.65 15.01 23.42
CA MET A 78 33.71 15.34 22.34
C MET A 78 32.67 16.37 22.80
N ARG A 79 32.10 16.25 24.00
CA ARG A 79 31.18 17.26 24.55
C ARG A 79 31.86 18.62 24.72
N ALA A 80 33.11 18.64 25.17
CA ALA A 80 33.89 19.87 25.26
C ALA A 80 34.08 20.50 23.87
N LYS A 81 34.39 19.67 22.86
CA LYS A 81 34.53 20.14 21.48
C LYS A 81 33.23 20.68 20.88
N VAL A 82 32.08 20.06 21.19
CA VAL A 82 30.77 20.57 20.77
C VAL A 82 30.53 21.97 21.33
N ARG A 83 30.80 22.20 22.62
CA ARG A 83 30.64 23.53 23.23
C ARG A 83 31.57 24.56 22.59
N GLU A 84 32.84 24.21 22.39
CA GLU A 84 33.81 25.09 21.74
C GLU A 84 33.33 25.56 20.35
N ARG A 85 32.73 24.65 19.56
CA ARG A 85 32.22 24.95 18.22
C ARG A 85 30.92 25.75 18.24
N LEU A 86 30.04 25.48 19.21
CA LEU A 86 28.85 26.30 19.45
C LEU A 86 29.22 27.74 19.85
N ASP A 87 30.23 27.90 20.72
CA ASP A 87 30.75 29.21 21.12
C ASP A 87 31.43 29.93 19.96
N ALA A 88 32.02 29.19 19.02
CA ALA A 88 32.58 29.73 17.77
C ALA A 88 31.50 30.19 16.77
N GLY A 89 30.22 29.91 17.02
CA GLY A 89 29.10 30.29 16.18
C GLY A 89 28.73 29.29 15.09
N ASP A 90 29.27 28.07 15.16
CA ASP A 90 28.96 27.02 14.17
C ASP A 90 27.49 26.57 14.29
N THR A 91 26.90 26.20 13.15
CA THR A 91 25.57 25.60 13.08
C THR A 91 25.59 24.13 13.50
N ASN A 92 24.43 23.60 13.89
CA ASN A 92 24.30 22.19 14.28
C ASN A 92 24.76 21.23 13.16
N ALA A 93 24.53 21.60 11.89
CA ALA A 93 24.95 20.83 10.73
C ALA A 93 26.48 20.83 10.55
N GLU A 94 27.14 21.98 10.69
CA GLU A 94 28.60 22.08 10.59
C GLU A 94 29.30 21.32 11.71
N ILE A 95 28.73 21.31 12.91
CA ILE A 95 29.24 20.54 14.05
C ILE A 95 29.13 19.04 13.75
N LYS A 96 27.98 18.57 13.24
CA LYS A 96 27.79 17.16 12.84
C LYS A 96 28.78 16.76 11.76
N ASP A 97 28.90 17.55 10.69
CA ASP A 97 29.83 17.30 9.58
C ASP A 97 31.29 17.22 10.06
N TYR A 98 31.69 18.09 10.98
CA TYR A 98 33.02 18.01 11.61
C TYR A 98 33.30 16.66 12.28
N PHE A 99 32.30 16.09 12.98
CA PHE A 99 32.45 14.77 13.59
C PHE A 99 32.38 13.64 12.54
N VAL A 100 31.58 13.77 11.49
CA VAL A 100 31.51 12.80 10.38
C VAL A 100 32.83 12.69 9.64
N VAL A 101 33.45 13.83 9.31
CA VAL A 101 34.74 13.85 8.60
C VAL A 101 35.83 13.12 9.39
N ARG A 102 35.73 13.13 10.73
CA ARG A 102 36.74 12.52 11.61
C ARG A 102 36.44 11.08 12.04
N TYR A 103 35.17 10.75 12.27
CA TYR A 103 34.75 9.47 12.85
C TYR A 103 33.85 8.63 11.91
N GLY A 104 33.45 9.18 10.76
CA GLY A 104 32.56 8.54 9.80
C GLY A 104 31.08 8.83 10.04
N SER A 105 30.23 8.39 9.12
CA SER A 105 28.76 8.59 9.18
C SER A 105 28.07 7.83 10.31
N GLU A 106 28.70 6.77 10.83
CA GLU A 106 28.18 5.95 11.95
C GLU A 106 28.17 6.70 13.29
N ILE A 107 28.80 7.89 13.35
CA ILE A 107 28.80 8.73 14.54
C ILE A 107 27.44 9.42 14.76
N LEU A 108 26.62 9.58 13.73
CA LEU A 108 25.29 10.15 13.93
C LEU A 108 24.32 9.06 14.40
N ALA A 109 23.52 9.39 15.41
CA ALA A 109 22.42 8.55 15.88
C ALA A 109 21.36 8.29 14.78
N ALA A 110 21.25 9.19 13.81
CA ALA A 110 20.37 9.04 12.65
C ALA A 110 21.20 9.13 11.36
N PRO A 111 21.05 8.17 10.43
CA PRO A 111 21.80 8.20 9.18
C PRO A 111 21.39 9.43 8.36
N GLU A 112 22.38 10.17 7.85
CA GLU A 112 22.14 11.30 6.97
C GLU A 112 21.38 10.84 5.72
N ARG A 113 20.34 11.61 5.36
CA ARG A 113 19.53 11.40 4.15
C ARG A 113 20.29 11.83 2.88
N SER A 114 21.58 11.52 2.75
CA SER A 114 22.37 11.92 1.58
C SER A 114 22.71 10.73 0.67
N GLY A 115 22.51 10.93 -0.65
CA GLY A 115 22.93 10.02 -1.72
C GLY A 115 22.30 8.62 -1.70
N PHE A 116 23.06 7.63 -1.25
CA PHE A 116 22.70 6.21 -1.32
C PHE A 116 21.52 5.85 -0.42
N ASN A 117 21.41 6.50 0.75
CA ASN A 117 20.28 6.30 1.67
C ASN A 117 18.95 6.72 1.02
N LEU A 118 18.97 7.74 0.16
CA LEU A 118 17.80 8.20 -0.56
C LEU A 118 17.32 7.14 -1.58
N LEU A 119 18.25 6.47 -2.26
CA LEU A 119 17.92 5.40 -3.20
C LEU A 119 17.27 4.20 -2.49
N ALA A 120 17.81 3.83 -1.33
CA ALA A 120 17.24 2.78 -0.48
C ALA A 120 15.80 3.09 -0.05
N TRP A 121 15.45 4.37 0.10
CA TRP A 121 14.09 4.83 0.39
C TRP A 121 13.18 4.96 -0.85
N ILE A 122 13.73 5.29 -2.02
CA ILE A 122 12.96 5.44 -3.27
C ILE A 122 12.55 4.08 -3.85
N VAL A 123 13.43 3.08 -3.79
CA VAL A 123 13.18 1.76 -4.38
C VAL A 123 11.89 1.10 -3.86
N PRO A 124 11.61 1.03 -2.55
CA PRO A 124 10.35 0.47 -2.02
C PRO A 124 9.12 1.17 -2.59
N VAL A 125 9.14 2.50 -2.69
CA VAL A 125 8.02 3.30 -3.20
C VAL A 125 7.78 3.00 -4.68
N VAL A 126 8.85 2.91 -5.48
CA VAL A 126 8.77 2.58 -6.91
C VAL A 126 8.21 1.17 -7.12
N ILE A 127 8.62 0.19 -6.31
CA ILE A 127 8.10 -1.19 -6.39
C ILE A 127 6.60 -1.22 -6.10
N VAL A 128 6.13 -0.51 -5.07
CA VAL A 128 4.70 -0.47 -4.72
C VAL A 128 3.88 0.19 -5.81
N ILE A 129 4.32 1.35 -6.32
CA ILE A 129 3.62 2.06 -7.40
C ILE A 129 3.62 1.23 -8.69
N GLY A 130 4.76 0.63 -9.04
CA GLY A 130 4.89 -0.24 -10.21
C GLY A 130 4.00 -1.48 -10.11
N GLY A 131 4.03 -2.18 -8.98
CA GLY A 131 3.19 -3.35 -8.72
C GLY A 131 1.70 -3.02 -8.76
N PHE A 132 1.29 -1.91 -8.14
CA PHE A 132 -0.09 -1.45 -8.17
C PHE A 132 -0.54 -1.09 -9.59
N GLY A 133 0.32 -0.41 -10.37
CA GLY A 133 0.07 -0.09 -11.77
C GLY A 133 -0.14 -1.35 -12.62
N ILE A 134 0.74 -2.34 -12.49
CA ILE A 134 0.64 -3.62 -13.21
C ILE A 134 -0.65 -4.35 -12.81
N ALA A 135 -0.97 -4.43 -11.51
CA ALA A 135 -2.18 -5.08 -11.03
C ALA A 135 -3.46 -4.43 -11.58
N LEU A 136 -3.52 -3.09 -11.64
CA LEU A 136 -4.67 -2.40 -12.24
C LEU A 136 -4.79 -2.68 -13.74
N ILE A 137 -3.66 -2.73 -14.46
CA ILE A 137 -3.64 -3.03 -15.90
C ILE A 137 -4.13 -4.46 -16.14
N THR A 138 -3.65 -5.45 -15.38
CA THR A 138 -4.05 -6.85 -15.54
C THR A 138 -5.52 -7.06 -15.21
N ILE A 139 -6.01 -6.52 -14.09
CA ILE A 139 -7.44 -6.57 -13.72
C ILE A 139 -8.31 -5.94 -14.81
N LYS A 140 -7.90 -4.79 -15.36
CA LYS A 140 -8.66 -4.10 -16.40
C LYS A 140 -8.67 -4.86 -17.73
N ASN A 141 -7.60 -5.58 -18.05
CA ASN A 141 -7.55 -6.45 -19.23
C ASN A 141 -8.39 -7.72 -19.05
N MET A 142 -8.35 -8.35 -17.87
CA MET A 142 -9.16 -9.54 -17.59
C MET A 142 -10.67 -9.26 -17.61
N ARG A 143 -11.09 -8.08 -17.14
CA ARG A 143 -12.51 -7.66 -17.20
C ARG A 143 -13.02 -7.46 -18.62
N LYS A 144 -12.15 -7.17 -19.60
CA LYS A 144 -12.53 -7.12 -21.02
C LYS A 144 -12.76 -8.51 -21.60
N SER A 145 -11.99 -9.51 -21.16
CA SER A 145 -12.16 -10.90 -21.58
C SER A 145 -13.36 -11.58 -20.91
N ALA A 146 -13.73 -11.18 -19.69
CA ALA A 146 -14.92 -11.71 -18.99
C ALA A 146 -16.27 -11.36 -19.67
N THR A 147 -16.29 -10.47 -20.67
CA THR A 147 -17.50 -10.20 -21.49
C THR A 147 -17.70 -11.24 -22.60
N GLN A 148 -16.73 -12.13 -22.84
CA GLN A 148 -16.85 -13.27 -23.75
C GLN A 148 -16.83 -14.59 -22.97
N MET A 149 -17.81 -14.80 -22.09
CA MET A 149 -18.17 -16.15 -21.69
C MET A 149 -19.45 -16.52 -22.47
N PRO A 150 -19.39 -17.45 -23.44
CA PRO A 150 -20.59 -17.95 -24.07
C PRO A 150 -21.44 -18.67 -23.01
N PRO A 151 -22.78 -18.56 -23.09
CA PRO A 151 -23.64 -19.10 -22.07
C PRO A 151 -23.51 -20.62 -21.98
N THR A 152 -23.72 -21.09 -20.76
CA THR A 152 -23.86 -22.44 -20.21
C THR A 152 -24.86 -23.37 -20.92
N SER A 153 -25.11 -23.21 -22.23
CA SER A 153 -26.05 -24.04 -23.00
C SER A 153 -25.46 -25.40 -23.37
N ALA A 154 -24.15 -25.51 -23.53
CA ALA A 154 -23.48 -26.80 -23.75
C ALA A 154 -23.44 -27.66 -22.47
N GLU A 155 -23.24 -27.03 -21.30
CA GLU A 155 -23.24 -27.72 -19.98
C GLU A 155 -24.65 -28.13 -19.55
N LEU A 156 -25.68 -27.31 -19.83
CA LEU A 156 -27.08 -27.71 -19.56
C LEU A 156 -27.54 -28.87 -20.46
N ALA A 157 -27.08 -28.92 -21.72
CA ALA A 157 -27.42 -30.02 -22.63
C ALA A 157 -26.73 -31.33 -22.23
N SER A 158 -25.44 -31.28 -21.87
CA SER A 158 -24.72 -32.47 -21.40
C SER A 158 -25.17 -32.94 -20.01
N ALA A 159 -25.57 -32.01 -19.13
CA ALA A 159 -26.16 -32.35 -17.84
C ALA A 159 -27.51 -33.04 -18.02
N SER A 160 -28.38 -32.54 -18.91
CA SER A 160 -29.70 -33.14 -19.14
C SER A 160 -29.62 -34.54 -19.76
N GLU A 161 -28.68 -34.79 -20.67
CA GLU A 161 -28.50 -36.13 -21.28
C GLU A 161 -27.97 -37.15 -20.25
N SER A 162 -27.14 -36.70 -19.30
CA SER A 162 -26.60 -37.57 -18.23
C SER A 162 -27.60 -37.89 -17.11
N GLU A 163 -28.55 -36.98 -16.82
CA GLU A 163 -29.57 -37.19 -15.79
C GLU A 163 -30.63 -38.22 -16.22
N ASP A 164 -31.00 -38.25 -17.51
CA ASP A 164 -31.96 -39.22 -18.04
C ASP A 164 -31.38 -40.65 -18.03
N ASP A 165 -30.13 -40.84 -18.46
CA ASP A 165 -29.45 -42.15 -18.46
C ASP A 165 -29.30 -42.71 -17.03
N LEU A 166 -28.90 -41.85 -16.07
CA LEU A 166 -28.79 -42.23 -14.67
C LEU A 166 -30.14 -42.66 -14.07
N THR A 167 -31.23 -42.00 -14.45
CA THR A 167 -32.59 -42.33 -13.96
C THR A 167 -33.05 -43.70 -14.48
N ASP A 168 -32.72 -44.03 -15.73
CA ASP A 168 -33.09 -45.32 -16.33
C ASP A 168 -32.29 -46.48 -15.71
N TYR A 169 -31.00 -46.26 -15.42
CA TYR A 169 -30.18 -47.21 -14.66
C TYR A 169 -30.71 -47.48 -13.25
N LEU A 170 -31.12 -46.44 -12.52
CA LEU A 170 -31.70 -46.60 -11.18
C LEU A 170 -33.03 -47.38 -11.24
N ALA A 171 -33.87 -47.11 -12.24
CA ALA A 171 -35.12 -47.84 -12.44
C ALA A 171 -34.90 -49.32 -12.80
N GLN A 172 -33.82 -49.64 -13.52
CA GLN A 172 -33.41 -51.03 -13.80
C GLN A 172 -32.99 -51.76 -12.52
N VAL A 173 -32.16 -51.12 -11.69
CA VAL A 173 -31.70 -51.69 -10.41
C VAL A 173 -32.85 -51.95 -9.45
N ASP A 174 -33.82 -51.05 -9.36
CA ASP A 174 -35.00 -51.22 -8.51
C ASP A 174 -35.86 -52.42 -8.94
N ARG A 175 -35.97 -52.69 -10.25
CA ARG A 175 -36.64 -53.90 -10.79
C ARG A 175 -35.91 -55.17 -10.39
N ASP A 176 -34.59 -55.19 -10.52
CA ASP A 176 -33.77 -56.37 -10.20
C ASP A 176 -33.76 -56.68 -8.70
N LEU A 177 -33.85 -55.64 -7.86
CA LEU A 177 -33.96 -55.77 -6.41
C LEU A 177 -35.39 -56.04 -5.91
N GLY A 178 -36.39 -56.09 -6.80
CA GLY A 178 -37.79 -56.33 -6.45
C GLY A 178 -38.42 -55.22 -5.61
N ILE A 179 -37.87 -54.00 -5.67
CA ILE A 179 -38.35 -52.83 -4.93
C ILE A 179 -39.45 -52.17 -5.77
N ALA A 180 -40.70 -52.22 -5.31
CA ALA A 180 -41.81 -51.56 -6.00
C ALA A 180 -41.62 -50.02 -6.02
N PRO A 181 -41.93 -49.32 -7.12
CA PRO A 181 -41.64 -47.90 -7.28
C PRO A 181 -42.42 -47.08 -6.24
N LYS A 182 -41.68 -46.35 -5.39
CA LYS A 182 -42.27 -45.38 -4.47
C LYS A 182 -42.64 -44.15 -5.28
N THR A 183 -43.93 -43.91 -5.49
CA THR A 183 -44.47 -42.69 -6.09
C THR A 183 -43.84 -41.47 -5.42
N LYS A 184 -43.11 -40.63 -6.18
CA LYS A 184 -42.57 -39.34 -5.71
C LYS A 184 -43.73 -38.46 -5.21
N THR A 185 -44.01 -38.53 -3.91
CA THR A 185 -44.85 -37.57 -3.22
C THR A 185 -43.95 -36.43 -2.73
N GLN A 186 -44.28 -35.21 -3.17
CA GLN A 186 -43.78 -33.90 -2.72
C GLN A 186 -42.39 -33.50 -3.22
N SER A 187 -42.09 -32.25 -3.59
CA SER A 187 -42.88 -31.01 -3.61
C SER A 187 -42.07 -29.96 -4.40
N LYS A 188 -42.74 -29.11 -5.18
CA LYS A 188 -42.36 -27.70 -5.24
C LYS A 188 -43.61 -26.86 -5.59
N PRO A 189 -44.07 -25.99 -4.68
CA PRO A 189 -45.13 -25.04 -5.00
C PRO A 189 -44.53 -23.92 -5.84
N ASN A 190 -45.18 -23.53 -6.92
CA ASN A 190 -44.93 -22.19 -7.45
C ASN A 190 -46.26 -21.55 -7.86
N ALA A 191 -46.56 -20.49 -7.15
CA ALA A 191 -47.63 -19.56 -7.42
C ALA A 191 -47.38 -18.90 -8.78
N SER A 192 -48.35 -18.99 -9.69
CA SER A 192 -48.62 -18.02 -10.75
C SER A 192 -49.78 -18.55 -11.58
N ASP A 193 -51.01 -18.38 -11.08
CA ASP A 193 -52.23 -18.36 -11.92
C ASP A 193 -53.38 -17.74 -11.11
N GLU A 194 -53.15 -16.52 -10.60
CA GLU A 194 -54.21 -15.53 -10.41
C GLU A 194 -54.20 -14.62 -11.64
N ALA A 195 -54.74 -15.13 -12.74
CA ALA A 195 -55.26 -14.28 -13.81
C ALA A 195 -56.28 -15.08 -14.63
N LYS A 196 -57.52 -14.58 -14.63
CA LYS A 196 -58.53 -14.76 -15.68
C LYS A 196 -59.43 -16.01 -15.56
N SER A 197 -60.54 -15.88 -14.82
CA SER A 197 -61.86 -15.62 -15.41
C SER A 197 -62.93 -15.52 -14.33
#